data_AF-A0AAV4QYD2-F1
#
_entry.id   AF-A0AAV4QYD2-F1
#
_cell.length_a   1.000
_cell.length_b   1.000
_cell.length_c   1.000
_cell.angle_alpha   90.00
_cell.angle_beta   90.00
_cell.angle_gamma   90.00
#
_symmetry.space_group_name_H-M   'P 1'
#
loop_
_entity.id
_entity.type
_entity.pdbx_description
1 polymer ?
#
loop_
_entity_poly.entity_id
_entity_poly.type
_entity_poly.pdbx_seq_one_letter_code
_entity_poly.pdbx_strand_id
1 'polypeptide(L)'
;MSERRKSLYDQYKCKRCLKKGHKKPLCKAKWVKCKLCNSQSHLECLCYSHSVVPSESKNNKKEIASETNVSFLFPGNPSKDIPKQTIYYQTLRAQIVNNNCEYNVRIICDSASERSYICESIAERAGLKTVGKEKLKIFTFASNEASVSELKRKRITLKNCNSDLVITLEALATKTICASKISSPSSRMVELLQNEGFELSDSGASSGRVDILIGNDYLSAVLTGRTHRLNNCLMLYESVFGWTLSGRDGEFNERTVGKESAGLFIRSSDESEENLSEGIRAIYETGLLWKRDAGDLSDNFDLARRQFNKVRKELKNDTFVKEQLMEVIKYQKEHNIIQECGENEKGYFMPFRAVVRKDKLSTQVRMVFNCSSCEKGNLSLNDCLDQGPNLNPSVLDIILGFRKFKIGFCGDIEKAFLMIGIAEDDKKYLKFLWYPDDDSEDFKIMQMNRVVFGCNCSPFLLSATIKYHIGKYSETNKSCFEMLNGSLYADDLCHGADDVESAFNLSSDAVSILSDASFNLRKLHTNSKQLHDLWIQNGLCEENSFEKDNKLKVLGLVWNLEEDMLRVDVTSLLESFKFLENTKRSVLSTAAKVFDPVGFLSPFVV
;
A
#
# COMPACT_ATOMS: atom_id res chain seq x y z
N MET A 1 17.93 1.98 -22.38
CA MET A 1 19.38 1.63 -22.31
C MET A 1 20.33 2.82 -22.43
N SER A 2 20.01 3.88 -23.22
CA SER A 2 20.68 5.19 -23.11
C SER A 2 20.58 5.77 -21.69
N GLU A 3 19.45 5.55 -21.01
CA GLU A 3 19.20 5.99 -19.62
C GLU A 3 20.13 5.40 -18.58
N ARG A 4 20.55 4.13 -18.69
CA ARG A 4 21.49 3.55 -17.70
C ARG A 4 22.87 4.19 -17.81
N ARG A 5 23.33 4.47 -19.04
CA ARG A 5 24.58 5.17 -19.28
C ARG A 5 24.48 6.66 -18.94
N LYS A 6 23.31 7.28 -19.15
CA LYS A 6 22.98 8.66 -18.76
C LYS A 6 22.95 8.80 -17.24
N SER A 7 22.23 7.92 -16.55
CA SER A 7 22.20 7.80 -15.07
C SER A 7 23.60 7.63 -14.46
N LEU A 8 24.49 6.83 -15.07
CA LEU A 8 25.88 6.75 -14.60
C LEU A 8 26.67 8.04 -14.81
N TYR A 9 26.38 8.78 -15.87
CA TYR A 9 26.98 10.09 -16.11
C TYR A 9 26.46 11.11 -15.10
N ASP A 10 25.14 11.18 -14.92
CA ASP A 10 24.43 12.11 -14.03
C ASP A 10 24.78 11.87 -12.55
N GLN A 11 24.97 10.61 -12.15
CA GLN A 11 25.37 10.25 -10.78
C GLN A 11 26.90 10.25 -10.56
N TYR A 12 27.69 10.72 -11.53
CA TYR A 12 29.15 10.75 -11.51
C TYR A 12 29.80 9.40 -11.10
N LYS A 13 29.21 8.29 -11.59
CA LYS A 13 29.66 6.93 -11.31
C LYS A 13 30.63 6.44 -12.38
N CYS A 14 31.65 5.72 -11.94
CA CYS A 14 32.63 5.11 -12.84
C CYS A 14 31.97 3.97 -13.64
N LYS A 15 32.03 4.03 -14.98
CA LYS A 15 31.48 2.97 -15.86
C LYS A 15 32.18 1.60 -15.72
N ARG A 16 33.30 1.54 -14.99
CA ARG A 16 34.09 0.33 -14.76
C ARG A 16 33.76 -0.37 -13.44
N CYS A 17 33.58 0.38 -12.35
CA CYS A 17 33.33 -0.19 -11.01
C CYS A 17 32.03 0.28 -10.36
N LEU A 18 31.27 1.14 -11.03
CA LEU A 18 30.00 1.74 -10.59
C LEU A 18 30.09 2.59 -9.29
N LYS A 19 31.29 2.78 -8.73
CA LYS A 19 31.54 3.67 -7.58
C LYS A 19 31.50 5.14 -8.00
N LYS A 20 31.00 6.00 -7.11
CA LYS A 20 30.97 7.47 -7.28
C LYS A 20 32.38 8.07 -7.12
N GLY A 21 32.61 9.25 -7.68
CA GLY A 21 33.79 10.09 -7.37
C GLY A 21 34.98 9.98 -8.32
N HIS A 22 34.93 9.15 -9.37
CA HIS A 22 35.97 9.13 -10.41
C HIS A 22 35.43 8.63 -11.77
N LYS A 23 36.09 9.02 -12.86
CA LYS A 23 35.78 8.52 -14.21
C LYS A 23 36.66 7.32 -14.56
N LYS A 24 36.23 6.56 -15.57
CA LYS A 24 36.90 5.34 -16.05
C LYS A 24 38.42 5.45 -16.24
N PRO A 25 38.99 6.54 -16.79
CA PRO A 25 40.45 6.67 -16.98
C PRO A 25 41.24 6.67 -15.66
N LEU A 26 40.62 7.11 -14.56
CA LEU A 26 41.23 7.26 -13.24
C LEU A 26 40.90 6.08 -12.30
N CYS A 27 40.30 5.01 -12.83
CA CYS A 27 39.82 3.90 -12.02
C CYS A 27 40.92 2.85 -11.78
N LYS A 28 41.23 2.57 -10.51
CA LYS A 28 42.23 1.57 -10.07
C LYS A 28 41.71 0.14 -9.94
N ALA A 29 40.41 -0.12 -10.18
CA ALA A 29 39.86 -1.49 -10.14
C ALA A 29 40.56 -2.39 -11.18
N LYS A 30 40.50 -3.73 -11.06
CA LYS A 30 40.97 -4.65 -12.12
C LYS A 30 39.94 -4.74 -13.25
N TRP A 31 40.36 -5.01 -14.49
CA TRP A 31 39.44 -5.13 -15.64
C TRP A 31 38.72 -6.46 -15.61
N VAL A 32 37.43 -6.44 -15.93
CA VAL A 32 36.62 -7.63 -16.21
C VAL A 32 36.05 -7.46 -17.62
N LYS A 33 36.22 -8.47 -18.48
CA LYS A 33 35.69 -8.46 -19.85
C LYS A 33 34.17 -8.64 -19.82
N CYS A 34 33.44 -7.85 -20.60
CA CYS A 34 32.01 -8.08 -20.81
C CYS A 34 31.78 -9.43 -21.50
N LYS A 35 30.99 -10.33 -20.90
CA LYS A 35 30.77 -11.68 -21.44
C LYS A 35 29.92 -11.69 -22.73
N LEU A 36 29.14 -10.63 -22.98
CA LEU A 36 28.22 -10.55 -24.13
C LEU A 36 28.86 -10.05 -25.43
N CYS A 37 29.87 -9.16 -25.35
CA CYS A 37 30.53 -8.60 -26.54
C CYS A 37 32.06 -8.66 -26.48
N ASN A 38 32.61 -9.29 -25.43
CA ASN A 38 34.04 -9.38 -25.16
C ASN A 38 34.79 -8.04 -25.03
N SER A 39 34.07 -6.91 -25.06
CA SER A 39 34.66 -5.58 -24.90
C SER A 39 35.13 -5.41 -23.46
N GLN A 40 36.33 -4.87 -23.29
CA GLN A 40 36.79 -4.48 -21.97
C GLN A 40 36.02 -3.26 -21.49
N SER A 41 35.58 -2.38 -22.40
CA SER A 41 35.18 -1.00 -22.12
C SER A 41 34.03 -0.73 -21.14
N HIS A 42 33.23 -1.74 -20.77
CA HIS A 42 32.03 -1.64 -19.95
C HIS A 42 31.73 -2.96 -19.22
N LEU A 43 30.90 -2.88 -18.16
CA LEU A 43 30.33 -4.05 -17.50
C LEU A 43 29.17 -4.63 -18.32
N GLU A 44 28.92 -5.93 -18.19
CA GLU A 44 27.92 -6.69 -18.96
C GLU A 44 26.51 -6.07 -18.96
N CYS A 45 26.07 -5.55 -17.82
CA CYS A 45 24.79 -4.85 -17.66
C CYS A 45 24.65 -3.54 -18.45
N LEU A 46 25.73 -3.07 -19.08
CA LEU A 46 25.81 -1.86 -19.91
C LEU A 46 26.10 -2.18 -21.40
N CYS A 47 26.05 -3.45 -21.79
CA CYS A 47 26.34 -3.92 -23.15
C CYS A 47 25.18 -3.64 -24.13
N TYR A 48 25.50 -3.22 -25.36
CA TYR A 48 24.51 -2.92 -26.40
C TYR A 48 23.93 -4.18 -27.06
N SER A 49 24.63 -5.32 -26.99
CA SER A 49 24.23 -6.59 -27.61
C SER A 49 22.97 -7.22 -27.00
N HIS A 50 22.38 -6.60 -25.97
CA HIS A 50 21.09 -7.00 -25.40
C HIS A 50 19.88 -6.61 -26.28
N SER A 51 20.10 -5.99 -27.44
CA SER A 51 19.06 -5.36 -28.25
C SER A 51 19.26 -5.64 -29.73
N VAL A 52 18.93 -6.85 -30.18
CA VAL A 52 18.69 -7.12 -31.60
C VAL A 52 17.37 -7.90 -31.72
N VAL A 53 16.32 -7.22 -32.17
CA VAL A 53 15.18 -7.82 -32.87
C VAL A 53 15.27 -7.31 -34.32
N PRO A 54 15.12 -8.16 -35.36
CA PRO A 54 15.23 -7.73 -36.75
C PRO A 54 14.01 -6.93 -37.24
N SER A 55 14.24 -6.08 -38.23
CA SER A 55 13.34 -5.10 -38.83
C SER A 55 12.69 -5.56 -40.16
N GLU A 56 11.64 -4.80 -40.56
CA GLU A 56 11.00 -4.66 -41.91
C GLU A 56 9.90 -5.68 -42.32
N SER A 57 8.85 -5.38 -43.11
CA SER A 57 8.20 -4.15 -43.66
C SER A 57 6.83 -4.49 -44.33
N LYS A 58 5.93 -3.48 -44.41
CA LYS A 58 4.73 -3.17 -45.25
C LYS A 58 3.79 -4.24 -45.92
N ASN A 59 2.49 -3.88 -45.84
CA ASN A 59 1.30 -4.09 -46.74
C ASN A 59 0.49 -5.41 -46.72
N ASN A 60 -0.77 -5.36 -46.21
CA ASN A 60 -2.04 -5.32 -46.99
C ASN A 60 -3.30 -5.60 -46.12
N LYS A 61 -4.48 -5.18 -46.62
CA LYS A 61 -5.82 -5.15 -45.97
C LYS A 61 -6.53 -6.53 -45.82
N LYS A 62 -7.50 -6.57 -44.86
CA LYS A 62 -8.62 -7.52 -44.60
C LYS A 62 -8.19 -8.87 -43.98
N GLU A 63 -8.83 -9.48 -42.97
CA GLU A 63 -10.22 -9.53 -42.48
C GLU A 63 -10.22 -9.91 -40.98
N ILE A 64 -11.31 -9.63 -40.24
CA ILE A 64 -11.39 -9.78 -38.77
C ILE A 64 -11.57 -11.25 -38.37
N ALA A 65 -10.57 -11.82 -37.67
CA ALA A 65 -10.70 -13.00 -36.82
C ALA A 65 -9.99 -12.70 -35.49
N SER A 66 -10.64 -12.96 -34.35
CA SER A 66 -10.05 -12.74 -33.02
C SER A 66 -8.90 -13.72 -32.79
N GLU A 67 -7.67 -13.23 -32.85
CA GLU A 67 -6.46 -13.98 -32.51
C GLU A 67 -6.13 -13.80 -31.02
N THR A 68 -5.87 -14.90 -30.30
CA THR A 68 -5.51 -14.86 -28.87
C THR A 68 -4.22 -15.66 -28.64
N ASN A 69 -3.26 -15.06 -27.93
CA ASN A 69 -1.94 -15.62 -27.66
C ASN A 69 -1.95 -16.28 -26.28
N VAL A 70 -1.42 -17.51 -26.15
CA VAL A 70 -1.40 -18.22 -24.87
C VAL A 70 0.02 -18.62 -24.49
N SER A 71 0.40 -18.31 -23.24
CA SER A 71 1.68 -18.67 -22.61
C SER A 71 1.42 -19.72 -21.52
N PHE A 72 2.12 -20.86 -21.51
CA PHE A 72 2.00 -21.87 -20.45
C PHE A 72 3.29 -21.97 -19.63
N LEU A 73 3.23 -21.74 -18.32
CA LEU A 73 4.31 -22.00 -17.36
C LEU A 73 4.05 -23.32 -16.63
N PHE A 74 4.71 -24.42 -17.03
CA PHE A 74 4.77 -25.62 -16.20
C PHE A 74 6.20 -25.84 -15.67
N PRO A 75 6.36 -26.25 -14.39
CA PRO A 75 7.66 -26.55 -13.83
C PRO A 75 8.27 -27.78 -14.51
N GLY A 76 9.52 -27.67 -14.95
CA GLY A 76 10.31 -28.79 -15.47
C GLY A 76 10.58 -29.86 -14.41
N ASN A 77 10.87 -31.08 -14.86
CA ASN A 77 11.23 -32.19 -13.97
C ASN A 77 12.46 -31.81 -13.11
N PRO A 78 12.39 -31.91 -11.76
CA PRO A 78 13.52 -31.60 -10.91
C PRO A 78 14.65 -32.62 -11.07
N SER A 79 15.90 -32.15 -11.10
CA SER A 79 17.11 -32.97 -11.04
C SER A 79 17.22 -33.73 -9.72
N LYS A 80 17.86 -34.91 -9.76
CA LYS A 80 17.87 -35.89 -8.66
C LYS A 80 18.63 -35.47 -7.38
N ASP A 81 19.29 -34.31 -7.35
CA ASP A 81 20.26 -33.95 -6.30
C ASP A 81 19.88 -32.72 -5.45
N ILE A 82 18.60 -32.34 -5.37
CA ILE A 82 18.13 -31.21 -4.55
C ILE A 82 17.14 -31.76 -3.49
N PRO A 83 17.25 -31.39 -2.20
CA PRO A 83 16.25 -31.77 -1.19
C PRO A 83 14.84 -31.38 -1.68
N LYS A 84 13.91 -32.34 -1.65
CA LYS A 84 12.54 -32.19 -2.17
C LYS A 84 11.80 -31.08 -1.39
N GLN A 85 11.84 -29.86 -1.92
CA GLN A 85 10.94 -28.78 -1.49
C GLN A 85 9.58 -28.98 -2.18
N THR A 86 8.52 -29.15 -1.39
CA THR A 86 7.15 -29.25 -1.91
C THR A 86 6.64 -27.86 -2.26
N ILE A 87 6.04 -27.72 -3.44
CA ILE A 87 5.37 -26.48 -3.87
C ILE A 87 3.88 -26.79 -3.97
N TYR A 88 3.07 -25.99 -3.28
CA TYR A 88 1.62 -26.01 -3.33
C TYR A 88 1.13 -24.97 -4.34
N TYR A 89 0.11 -25.34 -5.09
CA TYR A 89 -0.57 -24.50 -6.07
C TYR A 89 -2.02 -24.32 -5.62
N GLN A 90 -2.66 -23.22 -6.02
CA GLN A 90 -4.07 -22.95 -5.73
C GLN A 90 -4.96 -24.01 -6.39
N THR A 91 -5.21 -25.11 -5.70
CA THR A 91 -6.01 -26.23 -6.17
C THR A 91 -7.31 -26.35 -5.40
N LEU A 92 -8.38 -26.66 -6.13
CA LEU A 92 -9.75 -26.74 -5.63
C LEU A 92 -10.37 -28.10 -5.99
N ARG A 93 -11.45 -28.44 -5.29
CA ARG A 93 -12.36 -29.53 -5.67
C ARG A 93 -13.75 -29.01 -5.94
N ALA A 94 -14.35 -29.57 -6.98
CA ALA A 94 -15.75 -29.33 -7.32
C ALA A 94 -16.32 -30.57 -8.01
N GLN A 95 -17.63 -30.54 -8.26
CA GLN A 95 -18.33 -31.54 -9.04
C GLN A 95 -18.83 -30.93 -10.35
N ILE A 96 -18.52 -31.56 -11.48
CA ILE A 96 -19.23 -31.25 -12.73
C ILE A 96 -20.62 -31.89 -12.65
N VAL A 97 -21.66 -31.08 -12.80
CA VAL A 97 -23.06 -31.54 -12.81
C VAL A 97 -23.58 -31.53 -14.25
N ASN A 98 -23.99 -32.69 -14.76
CA ASN A 98 -24.67 -32.79 -16.06
C ASN A 98 -25.61 -34.00 -16.10
N ASN A 99 -26.85 -33.82 -16.56
CA ASN A 99 -27.88 -34.87 -16.69
C ASN A 99 -28.01 -35.77 -15.44
N ASN A 100 -28.11 -35.15 -14.25
CA ASN A 100 -28.19 -35.83 -12.94
C ASN A 100 -26.97 -36.72 -12.58
N CYS A 101 -25.86 -36.60 -13.30
CA CYS A 101 -24.59 -37.23 -12.96
C CYS A 101 -23.63 -36.18 -12.41
N GLU A 102 -22.94 -36.52 -11.32
CA GLU A 102 -21.91 -35.69 -10.69
C GLU A 102 -20.53 -36.32 -10.89
N TYR A 103 -19.56 -35.53 -11.39
CA TYR A 103 -18.19 -35.98 -11.60
C TYR A 103 -17.23 -35.14 -10.76
N ASN A 104 -16.57 -35.76 -9.79
CA ASN A 104 -15.54 -35.10 -8.97
C ASN A 104 -14.37 -34.70 -9.86
N VAL A 105 -13.97 -33.44 -9.77
CA VAL A 105 -12.85 -32.86 -10.53
C VAL A 105 -11.92 -32.09 -9.63
N ARG A 106 -10.63 -32.15 -9.96
CA ARG A 106 -9.60 -31.28 -9.36
C ARG A 106 -9.31 -30.11 -10.29
N ILE A 107 -9.34 -28.91 -9.74
CA ILE A 107 -9.15 -27.66 -10.47
C ILE A 107 -7.85 -27.00 -10.02
N ILE A 108 -7.12 -26.37 -10.93
CA ILE A 108 -6.04 -25.42 -10.61
C ILE A 108 -6.43 -24.01 -11.05
N CYS A 109 -6.18 -23.01 -10.22
CA CYS A 109 -6.27 -21.61 -10.59
C CYS A 109 -4.91 -21.13 -11.11
N ASP A 110 -4.89 -20.54 -12.30
CA ASP A 110 -3.68 -20.01 -12.93
C ASP A 110 -3.95 -18.61 -13.52
N SER A 111 -3.52 -17.58 -12.79
CA SER A 111 -3.65 -16.19 -13.22
C SER A 111 -2.77 -15.82 -14.42
N ALA A 112 -1.79 -16.66 -14.77
CA ALA A 112 -0.97 -16.47 -15.97
C ALA A 112 -1.64 -17.06 -17.23
N SER A 113 -2.72 -17.82 -17.08
CA SER A 113 -3.51 -18.32 -18.20
C SER A 113 -4.64 -17.36 -18.54
N GLU A 114 -4.72 -16.87 -19.78
CA GLU A 114 -5.80 -15.99 -20.24
C GLU A 114 -7.16 -16.71 -20.36
N ARG A 115 -7.13 -18.04 -20.51
CA ARG A 115 -8.31 -18.88 -20.78
C ARG A 115 -8.41 -20.03 -19.78
N SER A 116 -9.63 -20.50 -19.57
CA SER A 116 -9.92 -21.71 -18.83
C SER A 116 -9.92 -22.96 -19.72
N TYR A 117 -9.44 -24.10 -19.20
CA TYR A 117 -9.27 -25.36 -19.93
C TYR A 117 -9.85 -26.56 -19.17
N ILE A 118 -10.29 -27.57 -19.90
CA ILE A 118 -10.80 -28.85 -19.35
C ILE A 118 -10.17 -30.04 -20.08
N CYS A 119 -9.86 -31.12 -19.35
CA CYS A 119 -9.38 -32.35 -19.97
C CYS A 119 -10.45 -32.95 -20.90
N GLU A 120 -10.09 -33.30 -22.14
CA GLU A 120 -11.00 -33.95 -23.09
C GLU A 120 -11.64 -35.21 -22.51
N SER A 121 -10.83 -36.04 -21.82
CA SER A 121 -11.32 -37.28 -21.20
C SER A 121 -12.34 -37.07 -20.09
N ILE A 122 -12.33 -35.93 -19.38
CA ILE A 122 -13.39 -35.64 -18.39
C ILE A 122 -14.61 -35.01 -19.08
N ALA A 123 -14.40 -34.15 -20.07
CA ALA A 123 -15.49 -33.52 -20.80
C ALA A 123 -16.35 -34.53 -21.58
N GLU A 124 -15.71 -35.56 -22.15
CA GLU A 124 -16.41 -36.65 -22.84
C GLU A 124 -17.15 -37.57 -21.87
N ARG A 125 -16.50 -37.98 -20.77
CA ARG A 125 -17.15 -38.78 -19.72
C ARG A 125 -18.35 -38.07 -19.10
N ALA A 126 -18.23 -36.78 -18.83
CA ALA A 126 -19.31 -35.96 -18.29
C ALA A 126 -20.36 -35.56 -19.35
N GLY A 127 -20.21 -35.96 -20.62
CA GLY A 127 -21.19 -35.70 -21.67
C GLY A 127 -21.39 -34.20 -21.99
N LEU A 128 -20.34 -33.39 -21.86
CA LEU A 128 -20.45 -31.93 -21.95
C LEU A 128 -20.72 -31.44 -23.39
N LYS A 129 -21.72 -30.57 -23.53
CA LYS A 129 -22.10 -29.97 -24.81
C LYS A 129 -21.00 -29.03 -25.33
N THR A 130 -20.68 -29.17 -26.61
CA THR A 130 -19.84 -28.20 -27.33
C THR A 130 -20.66 -26.96 -27.65
N VAL A 131 -20.21 -25.80 -27.17
CA VAL A 131 -20.87 -24.50 -27.40
C VAL A 131 -20.16 -23.66 -28.48
N GLY A 132 -18.93 -24.01 -28.84
CA GLY A 132 -18.19 -23.35 -29.90
C GLY A 132 -16.84 -24.00 -30.18
N LYS A 133 -16.06 -23.36 -31.03
CA LYS A 133 -14.66 -23.70 -31.29
C LYS A 133 -13.82 -22.42 -31.30
N GLU A 134 -12.54 -22.54 -30.95
CA GLU A 134 -11.61 -21.42 -30.84
C GLU A 134 -10.23 -21.84 -31.34
N LYS A 135 -9.58 -21.00 -32.15
CA LYS A 135 -8.21 -21.23 -32.62
C LYS A 135 -7.24 -20.48 -31.72
N LEU A 136 -6.35 -21.20 -31.07
CA LEU A 136 -5.32 -20.64 -30.19
C LEU A 136 -3.95 -20.64 -30.87
N LYS A 137 -3.22 -19.55 -30.71
CA LYS A 137 -1.78 -19.49 -30.99
C LYS A 137 -1.02 -19.75 -29.69
N ILE A 138 -0.40 -20.92 -29.58
CA ILE A 138 0.35 -21.33 -28.39
C ILE A 138 1.83 -21.03 -28.62
N PHE A 139 2.38 -20.19 -27.73
CA PHE A 139 3.80 -19.87 -27.69
C PHE A 139 4.47 -20.63 -26.54
N THR A 140 5.46 -21.46 -26.84
CA THR A 140 6.25 -22.13 -25.81
C THR A 140 7.45 -21.29 -25.38
N PHE A 141 7.94 -21.48 -24.16
CA PHE A 141 9.13 -20.78 -23.67
C PHE A 141 10.31 -21.03 -24.62
N ALA A 142 10.91 -19.93 -25.10
CA ALA A 142 12.01 -19.88 -26.06
C ALA A 142 11.67 -20.16 -27.55
N SER A 143 10.40 -20.31 -27.93
CA SER A 143 9.99 -20.39 -29.35
C SER A 143 9.31 -19.11 -29.83
N ASN A 144 9.80 -18.53 -30.93
CA ASN A 144 9.11 -17.42 -31.62
C ASN A 144 8.05 -17.91 -32.63
N GLU A 145 7.92 -19.23 -32.81
CA GLU A 145 6.94 -19.84 -33.69
C GLU A 145 5.72 -20.28 -32.87
N ALA A 146 4.54 -19.80 -33.26
CA ALA A 146 3.28 -20.18 -32.64
C ALA A 146 2.77 -21.49 -33.24
N SER A 147 2.42 -22.46 -32.40
CA SER A 147 1.61 -23.59 -32.83
C SER A 147 0.13 -23.20 -32.80
N VAL A 148 -0.58 -23.35 -33.92
CA VAL A 148 -2.01 -23.04 -33.99
C VAL A 148 -2.81 -24.31 -33.69
N SER A 149 -3.66 -24.27 -32.67
CA SER A 149 -4.53 -25.39 -32.30
C SER A 149 -5.99 -24.94 -32.23
N GLU A 150 -6.89 -25.63 -32.94
CA GLU A 150 -8.33 -25.42 -32.83
C GLU A 150 -8.90 -26.30 -31.71
N LEU A 151 -9.40 -25.68 -30.64
CA LEU A 151 -9.97 -26.36 -29.49
C LEU A 151 -11.49 -26.20 -29.45
N LYS A 152 -12.18 -27.21 -28.92
CA LYS A 152 -13.63 -27.18 -28.71
C LYS A 152 -13.94 -26.47 -27.40
N ARG A 153 -14.80 -25.47 -27.43
CA ARG A 153 -15.30 -24.80 -26.22
C ARG A 153 -16.48 -25.57 -25.63
N LYS A 154 -16.39 -25.89 -24.35
CA LYS A 154 -17.36 -26.67 -23.57
C LYS A 154 -17.96 -25.79 -22.49
N ARG A 155 -19.27 -25.90 -22.28
CA ARG A 155 -19.93 -25.30 -21.11
C ARG A 155 -19.86 -26.28 -19.95
N ILE A 156 -19.42 -25.80 -18.79
CA ILE A 156 -19.20 -26.58 -17.58
C ILE A 156 -20.01 -25.94 -16.46
N THR A 157 -20.75 -26.75 -15.71
CA THR A 157 -21.43 -26.34 -14.49
C THR A 157 -20.76 -27.03 -13.32
N LEU A 158 -20.15 -26.25 -12.43
CA LEU A 158 -19.39 -26.69 -11.26
C LEU A 158 -20.21 -26.44 -10.01
N LYS A 159 -20.41 -27.49 -9.21
CA LYS A 159 -21.06 -27.45 -7.91
C LYS A 159 -20.03 -27.61 -6.80
N ASN A 160 -20.21 -26.88 -5.71
CA ASN A 160 -19.41 -27.03 -4.50
C ASN A 160 -19.74 -28.37 -3.82
N CYS A 161 -18.72 -29.10 -3.38
CA CYS A 161 -18.90 -30.38 -2.69
C CYS A 161 -19.58 -30.23 -1.32
N ASN A 162 -19.47 -29.05 -0.70
CA ASN A 162 -19.89 -28.77 0.67
C ASN A 162 -21.06 -27.78 0.77
N SER A 163 -21.56 -27.25 -0.36
CA SER A 163 -22.69 -26.31 -0.38
C SER A 163 -23.50 -26.41 -1.67
N ASP A 164 -24.70 -25.83 -1.67
CA ASP A 164 -25.56 -25.77 -2.87
C ASP A 164 -25.10 -24.73 -3.91
N LEU A 165 -23.91 -24.14 -3.72
CA LEU A 165 -23.36 -23.16 -4.64
C LEU A 165 -22.97 -23.80 -5.97
N VAL A 166 -23.41 -23.18 -7.07
CA VAL A 166 -23.16 -23.62 -8.44
C VAL A 166 -22.67 -22.46 -9.29
N ILE A 167 -21.57 -22.66 -10.03
CA ILE A 167 -21.07 -21.72 -11.04
C ILE A 167 -21.09 -22.38 -12.42
N THR A 168 -21.34 -21.60 -13.46
CA THR A 168 -21.27 -22.07 -14.86
C THR A 168 -20.25 -21.24 -15.63
N LEU A 169 -19.34 -21.92 -16.33
CA LEU A 169 -18.27 -21.30 -17.11
C LEU A 169 -18.06 -22.02 -18.45
N GLU A 170 -17.31 -21.39 -19.35
CA GLU A 170 -16.88 -22.01 -20.61
C GLU A 170 -15.37 -22.28 -20.58
N ALA A 171 -14.95 -23.48 -20.99
CA ALA A 171 -13.54 -23.84 -21.04
C ALA A 171 -13.19 -24.58 -22.34
N LEU A 172 -11.93 -24.45 -22.76
CA LEU A 172 -11.41 -25.09 -23.96
C LEU A 172 -10.95 -26.52 -23.65
N ALA A 173 -11.46 -27.49 -24.40
CA ALA A 173 -11.10 -28.89 -24.23
C ALA A 173 -9.68 -29.15 -24.76
N THR A 174 -8.82 -29.73 -23.92
CA THR A 174 -7.43 -30.10 -24.25
C THR A 174 -7.09 -31.50 -23.74
N LYS A 175 -6.13 -32.18 -24.37
CA LYS A 175 -5.73 -33.55 -24.01
C LYS A 175 -5.08 -33.64 -22.63
N THR A 176 -4.30 -32.63 -22.26
CA THR A 176 -3.54 -32.62 -21.01
C THR A 176 -3.44 -31.19 -20.51
N ILE A 177 -3.85 -30.97 -19.26
CA ILE A 177 -3.69 -29.67 -18.60
C ILE A 177 -2.30 -29.58 -17.99
N CYS A 178 -1.96 -30.49 -17.08
CA CYS A 178 -0.65 -30.56 -16.47
C CYS A 178 -0.05 -31.94 -16.66
N ALA A 179 1.19 -32.02 -17.17
CA ALA A 179 1.91 -33.28 -17.35
C ALA A 179 2.50 -33.81 -16.04
N SER A 180 2.81 -32.93 -15.09
CA SER A 180 3.33 -33.28 -13.77
C SER A 180 2.20 -33.45 -12.76
N LYS A 181 2.40 -34.34 -11.79
CA LYS A 181 1.49 -34.47 -10.65
C LYS A 181 1.66 -33.27 -9.74
N ILE A 182 0.57 -32.58 -9.46
CA ILE A 182 0.56 -31.44 -8.54
C ILE A 182 0.39 -32.00 -7.12
N SER A 183 1.31 -31.63 -6.23
CA SER A 183 1.27 -32.03 -4.83
C SER A 183 -0.02 -31.57 -4.15
N SER A 184 -0.50 -32.36 -3.19
CA SER A 184 -1.61 -31.98 -2.31
C SER A 184 -1.08 -31.78 -0.89
N PRO A 185 -1.75 -30.94 -0.07
CA PRO A 185 -1.42 -30.79 1.34
C PRO A 185 -1.45 -32.14 2.08
N SER A 186 -0.53 -32.31 3.04
CA SER A 186 -0.53 -33.51 3.89
C SER A 186 -1.71 -33.51 4.86
N SER A 187 -2.17 -34.69 5.31
CA SER A 187 -3.28 -34.81 6.26
C SER A 187 -3.06 -33.99 7.54
N ARG A 188 -1.82 -33.94 8.04
CA ARG A 188 -1.44 -33.10 9.19
C ARG A 188 -1.66 -31.61 8.93
N MET A 189 -1.29 -31.14 7.74
CA MET A 189 -1.47 -29.73 7.37
C MET A 189 -2.95 -29.37 7.22
N VAL A 190 -3.76 -30.28 6.66
CA VAL A 190 -5.21 -30.10 6.57
C VAL A 190 -5.83 -29.99 7.97
N GLU A 191 -5.48 -30.89 8.89
CA GLU A 191 -6.00 -30.90 10.25
C GLU A 191 -5.61 -29.63 11.04
N LEU A 192 -4.36 -29.18 10.93
CA LEU A 192 -3.89 -27.93 11.55
C LEU A 192 -4.68 -26.72 11.05
N LEU A 193 -4.86 -26.61 9.74
CA LEU A 193 -5.59 -25.49 9.15
C LEU A 193 -7.09 -25.53 9.51
N GLN A 194 -7.67 -26.72 9.58
CA GLN A 194 -9.05 -26.89 10.00
C GLN A 194 -9.27 -26.45 11.46
N ASN A 195 -8.33 -26.74 12.37
CA ASN A 195 -8.40 -26.28 13.76
C ASN A 195 -8.33 -24.75 13.89
N GLU A 196 -7.65 -24.09 12.96
CA GLU A 196 -7.56 -22.62 12.86
C GLU A 196 -8.75 -21.99 12.09
N GLY A 197 -9.76 -22.79 11.72
CA GLY A 197 -10.95 -22.32 11.00
C GLY A 197 -10.80 -22.22 9.48
N PHE A 198 -9.72 -22.74 8.89
CA PHE A 198 -9.47 -22.74 7.46
C PHE A 198 -9.75 -24.11 6.84
N GLU A 199 -10.95 -24.30 6.30
CA GLU A 199 -11.31 -25.55 5.59
C GLU A 199 -10.81 -25.53 4.14
N LEU A 200 -9.81 -26.37 3.85
CA LEU A 200 -9.23 -26.48 2.50
C LEU A 200 -10.16 -27.23 1.54
N SER A 201 -10.35 -26.66 0.35
CA SER A 201 -11.13 -27.25 -0.75
C SER A 201 -10.51 -28.56 -1.27
N ASP A 202 -9.18 -28.62 -1.36
CA ASP A 202 -8.44 -29.81 -1.80
C ASP A 202 -7.62 -30.43 -0.67
N SER A 203 -8.24 -31.38 0.05
CA SER A 203 -7.64 -32.12 1.19
C SER A 203 -6.78 -33.33 0.78
N GLY A 204 -6.47 -33.51 -0.51
CA GLY A 204 -5.47 -34.49 -0.97
C GLY A 204 -5.93 -35.95 -1.11
N ALA A 205 -7.23 -36.23 -1.05
CA ALA A 205 -7.78 -37.59 -1.10
C ALA A 205 -7.78 -38.28 -2.49
N SER A 206 -7.25 -37.68 -3.56
CA SER A 206 -7.28 -38.29 -4.91
C SER A 206 -6.04 -37.99 -5.76
N SER A 207 -5.86 -38.78 -6.82
CA SER A 207 -4.70 -38.74 -7.72
C SER A 207 -4.35 -37.31 -8.12
N GLY A 208 -3.10 -36.88 -7.94
CA GLY A 208 -2.62 -35.51 -8.19
C GLY A 208 -2.70 -34.99 -9.65
N ARG A 209 -3.59 -35.56 -10.47
CA ARG A 209 -3.98 -35.08 -11.79
C ARG A 209 -4.97 -33.93 -11.63
N VAL A 210 -4.83 -32.92 -12.49
CA VAL A 210 -5.75 -31.79 -12.60
C VAL A 210 -6.64 -31.97 -13.81
N ASP A 211 -7.94 -31.82 -13.63
CA ASP A 211 -8.96 -32.02 -14.65
C ASP A 211 -9.40 -30.71 -15.31
N ILE A 212 -9.29 -29.58 -14.59
CA ILE A 212 -9.68 -28.24 -15.04
C ILE A 212 -8.60 -27.21 -14.65
N LEU A 213 -8.30 -26.29 -15.55
CA LEU A 213 -7.54 -25.07 -15.27
C LEU A 213 -8.49 -23.89 -15.40
N ILE A 214 -8.54 -23.05 -14.37
CA ILE A 214 -9.28 -21.79 -14.41
C ILE A 214 -8.28 -20.67 -14.64
N GLY A 215 -8.45 -19.98 -15.76
CA GLY A 215 -7.65 -18.82 -16.15
C GLY A 215 -8.26 -17.51 -15.67
N ASN A 216 -7.62 -16.41 -16.07
CA ASN A 216 -8.01 -15.06 -15.69
C ASN A 216 -9.38 -14.63 -16.24
N ASP A 217 -9.96 -15.39 -17.17
CA ASP A 217 -11.32 -15.22 -17.68
C ASP A 217 -12.42 -15.54 -16.64
N TYR A 218 -12.14 -16.41 -15.67
CA TYR A 218 -13.10 -16.80 -14.63
C TYR A 218 -12.53 -16.77 -13.20
N LEU A 219 -11.28 -16.38 -13.00
CA LEU A 219 -10.64 -16.34 -11.68
C LEU A 219 -11.41 -15.47 -10.68
N SER A 220 -11.93 -14.32 -11.11
CA SER A 220 -12.72 -13.40 -10.27
C SER A 220 -14.09 -13.95 -9.86
N ALA A 221 -14.62 -14.92 -10.61
CA ALA A 221 -15.87 -15.60 -10.26
C ALA A 221 -15.66 -16.74 -9.26
N VAL A 222 -14.41 -17.18 -9.09
CA VAL A 222 -14.04 -18.32 -8.24
C VAL A 222 -13.41 -17.87 -6.93
N LEU A 223 -12.49 -16.89 -6.97
CA LEU A 223 -11.84 -16.36 -5.78
C LEU A 223 -12.65 -15.20 -5.19
N THR A 224 -12.81 -15.20 -3.86
CA THR A 224 -13.60 -14.16 -3.15
C THR A 224 -12.79 -12.89 -2.88
N GLY A 225 -11.47 -12.95 -3.07
CA GLY A 225 -10.52 -11.89 -2.70
C GLY A 225 -10.03 -11.96 -1.25
N ARG A 226 -10.62 -12.79 -0.40
CA ARG A 226 -10.09 -13.03 0.95
C ARG A 226 -8.82 -13.88 0.87
N THR A 227 -7.78 -13.45 1.59
CA THR A 227 -6.50 -14.16 1.67
C THR A 227 -6.00 -14.19 3.10
N HIS A 228 -5.20 -15.20 3.45
CA HIS A 228 -4.59 -15.33 4.77
C HIS A 228 -3.17 -15.87 4.64
N ARG A 229 -2.19 -15.21 5.26
CA ARG A 229 -0.78 -15.63 5.17
C ARG A 229 -0.43 -16.55 6.33
N LEU A 230 -0.02 -17.79 6.02
CA LEU A 230 0.40 -18.76 7.04
C LEU A 230 1.84 -18.55 7.50
N ASN A 231 2.74 -18.27 6.55
CA ASN A 231 4.14 -17.95 6.83
C ASN A 231 4.79 -17.24 5.62
N ASN A 232 6.11 -17.02 5.68
CA ASN A 232 6.87 -16.34 4.63
C ASN A 232 6.76 -16.98 3.23
N CYS A 233 6.43 -18.27 3.16
CA CYS A 233 6.39 -19.06 1.94
C CYS A 233 5.00 -19.62 1.61
N LEU A 234 4.00 -19.51 2.49
CA LEU A 234 2.67 -20.10 2.33
C LEU A 234 1.54 -19.09 2.52
N MET A 235 0.59 -19.13 1.60
CA MET A 235 -0.59 -18.26 1.54
C MET A 235 -1.85 -19.09 1.31
N LEU A 236 -2.93 -18.69 1.97
CA LEU A 236 -4.28 -19.15 1.73
C LEU A 236 -5.06 -18.14 0.89
N TYR A 237 -5.82 -18.66 -0.07
CA TYR A 237 -6.76 -17.88 -0.88
C TYR A 237 -8.13 -18.50 -0.78
N GLU A 238 -9.12 -17.71 -0.41
CA GLU A 238 -10.48 -18.19 -0.32
C GLU A 238 -11.16 -18.19 -1.69
N SER A 239 -11.88 -19.28 -1.96
CA SER A 239 -12.74 -19.42 -3.11
C SER A 239 -14.17 -19.75 -2.69
N VAL A 240 -15.09 -19.66 -3.65
CA VAL A 240 -16.46 -20.15 -3.50
C VAL A 240 -16.56 -21.67 -3.23
N PHE A 241 -15.45 -22.41 -3.36
CA PHE A 241 -15.33 -23.85 -3.08
C PHE A 241 -14.53 -24.18 -1.82
N GLY A 242 -14.17 -23.18 -1.01
CA GLY A 242 -13.32 -23.33 0.18
C GLY A 242 -11.92 -22.73 0.01
N TRP A 243 -11.06 -22.90 1.02
CA TRP A 243 -9.72 -22.32 1.03
C TRP A 243 -8.75 -23.10 0.15
N THR A 244 -7.81 -22.40 -0.50
CA THR A 244 -6.71 -23.01 -1.26
C THR A 244 -5.37 -22.62 -0.66
N LEU A 245 -4.39 -23.52 -0.78
CA LEU A 245 -3.03 -23.29 -0.31
C LEU A 245 -2.10 -23.02 -1.50
N SER A 246 -1.22 -22.04 -1.37
CA SER A 246 -0.23 -21.69 -2.40
C SER A 246 1.11 -21.37 -1.76
N GLY A 247 2.19 -21.82 -2.41
CA GLY A 247 3.56 -21.47 -2.04
C GLY A 247 4.44 -22.66 -1.67
N ARG A 248 5.60 -22.38 -1.07
CA ARG A 248 6.62 -23.40 -0.79
C ARG A 248 6.55 -23.90 0.64
N ASP A 249 6.65 -25.21 0.79
CA ASP A 249 6.83 -25.86 2.08
C ASP A 249 8.24 -25.57 2.61
N GLY A 250 8.32 -24.74 3.66
CA GLY A 250 9.52 -24.49 4.46
C GLY A 250 9.25 -24.96 5.89
N GLU A 251 10.28 -25.39 6.62
CA GLU A 251 10.20 -26.01 7.97
C GLU A 251 8.99 -25.54 8.78
N PHE A 252 7.91 -26.33 8.73
CA PHE A 252 6.65 -26.05 9.41
C PHE A 252 6.84 -26.41 10.89
N ASN A 253 7.55 -25.57 11.64
CA ASN A 253 7.68 -25.74 13.08
C ASN A 253 6.41 -25.24 13.76
N GLU A 254 5.93 -25.94 14.79
CA GLU A 254 4.76 -25.58 15.61
C GLU A 254 4.86 -24.19 16.27
N ARG A 255 6.04 -23.53 16.20
CA ARG A 255 6.29 -22.16 16.65
C ARG A 255 6.11 -21.08 15.57
N THR A 256 5.82 -21.46 14.33
CA THR A 256 5.77 -20.55 13.16
C THR A 256 4.36 -20.22 12.69
N VAL A 257 3.36 -20.92 13.20
CA VAL A 257 1.97 -20.44 13.18
C VAL A 257 1.89 -19.38 14.28
N GLY A 258 1.88 -18.11 13.90
CA GLY A 258 1.91 -16.99 14.86
C GLY A 258 3.03 -15.96 14.68
N LYS A 259 3.85 -16.06 13.63
CA LYS A 259 4.64 -14.91 13.16
C LYS A 259 4.09 -14.42 11.83
N GLU A 260 3.08 -13.57 11.92
CA GLU A 260 2.54 -12.82 10.80
C GLU A 260 3.68 -12.11 10.05
N SER A 261 3.96 -12.52 8.82
CA SER A 261 4.60 -11.61 7.87
C SER A 261 3.52 -10.69 7.33
N ALA A 262 3.18 -9.66 8.11
CA ALA A 262 2.15 -8.67 7.84
C ALA A 262 2.18 -8.17 6.39
N GLY A 263 1.14 -8.49 5.63
CA GLY A 263 0.75 -7.72 4.46
C GLY A 263 -0.14 -6.57 4.90
N LEU A 264 -0.22 -5.49 4.12
CA LEU A 264 -1.22 -4.46 4.35
C LEU A 264 -2.61 -5.09 4.24
N PHE A 265 -3.35 -5.14 5.35
CA PHE A 265 -4.78 -5.41 5.37
C PHE A 265 -5.49 -4.16 5.87
N ILE A 266 -6.61 -3.83 5.24
CA ILE A 266 -7.48 -2.74 5.66
C ILE A 266 -8.82 -3.39 5.96
N ARG A 267 -9.20 -3.46 7.23
CA ARG A 267 -10.49 -3.99 7.67
C ARG A 267 -11.32 -2.84 8.21
N SER A 268 -12.62 -2.83 7.94
CA SER A 268 -13.55 -2.03 8.73
C SER A 268 -13.75 -2.74 10.07
N SER A 269 -13.44 -2.07 11.18
CA SER A 269 -13.80 -2.58 12.50
C SER A 269 -15.24 -2.19 12.84
N ASP A 270 -15.94 -3.06 13.56
CA ASP A 270 -17.27 -2.77 14.13
C ASP A 270 -17.16 -1.92 15.43
N GLU A 271 -16.01 -1.28 15.68
CA GLU A 271 -15.85 -0.29 16.75
C GLU A 271 -16.65 0.96 16.36
N SER A 272 -17.96 0.93 16.59
CA SER A 272 -18.82 2.10 16.50
C SER A 272 -18.43 3.08 17.61
N GLU A 273 -17.91 4.25 17.25
CA GLU A 273 -18.01 5.39 18.16
C GLU A 273 -19.50 5.76 18.25
N GLU A 274 -20.16 5.38 19.34
CA GLU A 274 -21.46 5.94 19.74
C GLU A 274 -21.27 7.41 20.16
N ASN A 275 -21.01 8.29 19.20
CA ASN A 275 -21.23 9.71 19.39
C ASN A 275 -22.73 9.95 19.16
N LEU A 276 -23.48 10.15 20.25
CA LEU A 276 -24.90 10.49 20.26
C LEU A 276 -25.18 11.73 19.40
N SER A 277 -25.41 11.56 18.10
CA SER A 277 -26.20 12.42 17.19
C SER A 277 -25.96 12.13 15.70
N GLU A 278 -24.87 11.45 15.31
CA GLU A 278 -24.45 11.41 13.89
C GLU A 278 -24.01 10.01 13.41
N GLY A 279 -24.98 9.08 13.24
CA GLY A 279 -24.79 7.87 12.42
C GLY A 279 -23.67 6.88 12.84
N ILE A 280 -23.59 5.74 12.16
CA ILE A 280 -22.53 4.75 12.36
C ILE A 280 -21.38 5.10 11.40
N ARG A 281 -20.22 5.49 11.91
CA ARG A 281 -19.01 5.77 11.10
C ARG A 281 -18.05 4.58 11.14
N ALA A 282 -17.44 4.24 10.00
CA ALA A 282 -16.50 3.13 9.92
C ALA A 282 -15.09 3.57 10.35
N ILE A 283 -14.44 2.78 11.20
CA ILE A 283 -13.01 2.92 11.50
C ILE A 283 -12.27 1.83 10.74
N TYR A 284 -11.17 2.21 10.06
CA TYR A 284 -10.31 1.25 9.38
C TYR A 284 -9.16 0.83 10.29
N GLU A 285 -8.84 -0.47 10.29
CA GLU A 285 -7.70 -1.03 11.00
C GLU A 285 -6.66 -1.58 10.01
N THR A 286 -5.39 -1.37 10.34
CA THR A 286 -4.23 -1.88 9.60
C THR A 286 -3.15 -2.44 10.54
N GLY A 287 -2.39 -3.41 10.06
CA GLY A 287 -1.10 -3.77 10.65
C GLY A 287 0.00 -2.74 10.31
N LEU A 288 1.08 -2.76 11.10
CA LEU A 288 2.35 -2.13 10.77
C LEU A 288 3.01 -2.85 9.58
N LEU A 289 3.70 -2.09 8.73
CA LEU A 289 4.29 -2.65 7.52
C LEU A 289 5.65 -3.28 7.82
N TRP A 290 5.68 -4.51 8.33
CA TRP A 290 6.93 -5.20 8.70
C TRP A 290 7.77 -5.62 7.49
N LYS A 291 9.10 -5.42 7.57
CA LYS A 291 10.05 -5.97 6.60
C LYS A 291 10.14 -7.49 6.76
N ARG A 292 10.25 -8.19 5.62
CA ARG A 292 10.34 -9.67 5.58
C ARG A 292 11.55 -10.22 6.34
N ASP A 293 12.64 -9.47 6.36
CA ASP A 293 13.90 -9.82 7.03
C ASP A 293 14.17 -8.93 8.24
N ALA A 294 13.11 -8.41 8.89
CA ALA A 294 13.27 -7.65 10.13
C ALA A 294 13.97 -8.53 11.17
N GLY A 295 15.14 -8.10 11.65
CA GLY A 295 15.84 -8.77 12.74
C GLY A 295 15.05 -8.67 14.05
N ASP A 296 15.57 -9.28 15.11
CA ASP A 296 14.92 -9.22 16.42
C ASP A 296 14.91 -7.78 16.96
N LEU A 297 13.71 -7.24 17.17
CA LEU A 297 13.49 -5.91 17.71
C LEU A 297 13.55 -5.96 19.24
N SER A 298 14.53 -5.29 19.83
CA SER A 298 14.64 -5.09 21.29
C SER A 298 13.61 -4.09 21.80
N ASP A 299 13.24 -4.13 23.08
CA ASP A 299 12.20 -3.27 23.65
C ASP A 299 12.49 -1.76 23.64
N ASN A 300 13.75 -1.33 23.62
CA ASN A 300 14.16 0.08 23.68
C ASN A 300 13.72 0.82 24.96
N PHE A 301 13.41 0.09 26.04
CA PHE A 301 12.87 0.66 27.29
C PHE A 301 13.83 1.65 27.96
N ASP A 302 15.09 1.26 28.17
CA ASP A 302 16.07 2.10 28.87
C ASP A 302 16.32 3.44 28.15
N LEU A 303 16.35 3.41 26.81
CA LEU A 303 16.47 4.62 26.00
C LEU A 303 15.22 5.50 26.14
N ALA A 304 14.03 4.90 26.05
CA ALA A 304 12.77 5.61 26.20
C ALA A 304 12.65 6.26 27.58
N ARG A 305 13.03 5.54 28.65
CA ARG A 305 13.06 6.05 30.02
C ARG A 305 14.03 7.22 30.20
N ARG A 306 15.24 7.13 29.65
CA ARG A 306 16.21 8.24 29.71
C ARG A 306 15.69 9.49 28.99
N GLN A 307 15.02 9.34 27.84
CA GLN A 307 14.44 10.48 27.11
C GLN A 307 13.21 11.04 27.82
N PHE A 308 12.34 10.18 28.33
CA PHE A 308 11.19 10.57 29.13
C PHE A 308 11.60 11.40 30.36
N ASN A 309 12.64 10.99 31.09
CA ASN A 309 13.16 11.76 32.23
C ASN A 309 13.67 13.15 31.84
N LYS A 310 14.15 13.35 30.60
CA LYS A 310 14.51 14.67 30.09
C LYS A 310 13.28 15.50 29.80
N VAL A 311 12.31 14.94 29.07
CA VAL A 311 11.02 15.58 28.79
C VAL A 311 10.34 16.00 30.09
N ARG A 312 10.30 15.12 31.11
CA ARG A 312 9.74 15.44 32.43
C ARG A 312 10.41 16.65 33.08
N LYS A 313 11.74 16.76 33.00
CA LYS A 313 12.47 17.93 33.52
C LYS A 313 12.14 19.21 32.75
N GLU A 314 11.98 19.11 31.43
CA GLU A 314 11.57 20.24 30.58
C GLU A 314 10.15 20.70 30.91
N LEU A 315 9.20 19.76 31.09
CA LEU A 315 7.81 20.06 31.44
C LEU A 315 7.64 20.69 32.83
N LYS A 316 8.57 20.47 33.76
CA LYS A 316 8.59 21.19 35.05
C LYS A 316 8.87 22.69 34.88
N ASN A 317 9.56 23.07 33.82
CA ASN A 317 9.94 24.46 33.55
C ASN A 317 8.99 25.16 32.55
N ASP A 318 8.16 24.40 31.84
CA ASP A 318 7.21 24.90 30.82
C ASP A 318 5.79 24.41 31.12
N THR A 319 5.10 25.14 32.00
CA THR A 319 3.73 24.82 32.44
C THR A 319 2.74 24.77 31.28
N PHE A 320 2.90 25.65 30.29
CA PHE A 320 2.01 25.70 29.13
C PHE A 320 2.08 24.40 28.31
N VAL A 321 3.29 23.94 27.97
CA VAL A 321 3.46 22.69 27.21
C VAL A 321 2.95 21.48 27.99
N LYS A 322 3.14 21.49 29.31
CA LYS A 322 2.67 20.43 30.19
C LYS A 322 1.14 20.33 30.22
N GLU A 323 0.44 21.44 30.46
CA GLU A 323 -1.03 21.48 30.47
C GLU A 323 -1.61 20.99 29.13
N GLN A 324 -1.05 21.45 28.02
CA GLN A 324 -1.46 21.02 26.68
C GLN A 324 -1.24 19.51 26.45
N LEU A 325 -0.14 18.93 26.93
CA LEU A 325 0.06 17.48 26.82
C LEU A 325 -0.89 16.68 27.72
N MET A 326 -1.22 17.19 28.91
CA MET A 326 -2.20 16.55 29.80
C MET A 326 -3.59 16.51 29.15
N GLU A 327 -4.02 17.59 28.51
CA GLU A 327 -5.25 17.64 27.71
C GLU A 327 -5.21 16.63 26.55
N VAL A 328 -4.09 16.56 25.81
CA VAL A 328 -3.91 15.59 24.72
C VAL A 328 -4.03 14.15 25.23
N ILE A 329 -3.37 13.80 26.33
CA ILE A 329 -3.42 12.45 26.91
C ILE A 329 -4.82 12.13 27.42
N LYS A 330 -5.49 13.07 28.08
CA LYS A 330 -6.87 12.90 28.55
C LYS A 330 -7.82 12.62 27.38
N TYR A 331 -7.78 13.47 26.34
CA TYR A 331 -8.57 13.29 25.12
C TYR A 331 -8.29 11.93 24.47
N GLN A 332 -7.02 11.55 24.34
CA GLN A 332 -6.66 10.29 23.70
C GLN A 332 -7.11 9.06 24.51
N LYS A 333 -7.16 9.13 25.84
CA LYS A 333 -7.72 8.07 26.68
C LYS A 333 -9.24 7.95 26.49
N GLU A 334 -9.94 9.08 26.52
CA GLU A 334 -11.41 9.13 26.37
C GLU A 334 -11.88 8.56 25.02
N HIS A 335 -11.08 8.71 23.96
CA HIS A 335 -11.40 8.24 22.60
C HIS A 335 -10.73 6.88 22.25
N ASN A 336 -10.26 6.12 23.24
CA ASN A 336 -9.59 4.84 23.04
C ASN A 336 -8.38 4.88 22.06
N ILE A 337 -7.76 6.05 21.89
CA ILE A 337 -6.56 6.24 21.06
C ILE A 337 -5.34 5.70 21.78
N ILE A 338 -5.33 5.81 23.12
CA ILE A 338 -4.31 5.23 23.99
C ILE A 338 -4.95 4.46 25.15
N GLN A 339 -4.25 3.42 25.59
CA GLN A 339 -4.62 2.60 26.74
C GLN A 339 -3.43 2.40 27.69
N GLU A 340 -3.71 2.15 28.97
CA GLU A 340 -2.70 1.82 29.97
C GLU A 340 -2.40 0.31 29.92
N CYS A 341 -1.12 -0.07 29.97
CA CYS A 341 -0.68 -1.47 29.88
C CYS A 341 0.07 -1.91 31.13
N GLY A 342 0.05 -3.21 31.42
CA GLY A 342 0.80 -3.80 32.52
C GLY A 342 2.32 -3.81 32.28
N GLU A 343 3.10 -3.71 33.35
CA GLU A 343 4.57 -3.62 33.31
C GLU A 343 5.27 -4.85 32.68
N ASN A 344 4.63 -6.02 32.72
CA ASN A 344 5.23 -7.29 32.29
C ASN A 344 5.01 -7.64 30.81
N GLU A 345 4.33 -6.79 30.05
CA GLU A 345 4.02 -7.09 28.65
C GLU A 345 5.17 -6.71 27.72
N LYS A 346 5.77 -7.71 27.07
CA LYS A 346 6.80 -7.52 26.03
C LYS A 346 6.31 -6.58 24.93
N GLY A 347 7.18 -5.69 24.45
CA GLY A 347 6.82 -4.69 23.46
C GLY A 347 7.97 -3.74 23.15
N TYR A 348 7.72 -2.74 22.30
CA TYR A 348 8.68 -1.68 21.96
C TYR A 348 8.24 -0.34 22.53
N PHE A 349 9.18 0.36 23.17
CA PHE A 349 8.99 1.66 23.79
C PHE A 349 9.53 2.77 22.90
N MET A 350 8.59 3.57 22.39
CA MET A 350 8.85 4.76 21.60
C MET A 350 9.12 5.94 22.54
N PRO A 351 10.32 6.55 22.49
CA PRO A 351 10.49 7.86 23.08
C PRO A 351 9.69 8.89 22.29
N PHE A 352 9.17 9.89 22.97
CA PHE A 352 8.48 11.01 22.35
C PHE A 352 9.10 12.33 22.77
N ARG A 353 8.75 13.38 22.03
CA ARG A 353 9.02 14.78 22.38
C ARG A 353 7.78 15.62 22.14
N ALA A 354 7.66 16.71 22.90
CA ALA A 354 6.67 17.74 22.64
C ALA A 354 7.17 18.66 21.53
N VAL A 355 6.37 18.88 20.49
CA VAL A 355 6.68 19.85 19.44
C VAL A 355 5.68 20.99 19.51
N VAL A 356 6.17 22.20 19.77
CA VAL A 356 5.36 23.42 19.83
C VAL A 356 5.31 24.07 18.45
N ARG A 357 4.11 24.21 17.89
CA ARG A 357 3.81 24.93 16.64
C ARG A 357 3.15 26.27 16.98
N LYS A 358 3.98 27.28 17.21
CA LYS A 358 3.54 28.65 17.58
C LYS A 358 2.72 29.32 16.48
N ASP A 359 2.78 28.80 15.26
CA ASP A 359 2.09 29.26 14.06
C ASP A 359 0.67 28.68 13.88
N LYS A 360 0.24 27.72 14.73
CA LYS A 360 -1.11 27.14 14.67
C LYS A 360 -1.94 27.56 15.88
N LEU A 361 -3.15 28.06 15.64
CA LEU A 361 -4.07 28.50 16.71
C LEU A 361 -4.72 27.32 17.47
N SER A 362 -4.99 26.19 16.82
CA SER A 362 -5.83 25.11 17.39
C SER A 362 -5.09 23.85 17.87
N THR A 363 -3.83 23.63 17.50
CA THR A 363 -3.00 22.52 18.01
C THR A 363 -1.56 22.98 18.19
N GLN A 364 -1.35 23.80 19.23
CA GLN A 364 -0.06 24.42 19.52
C GLN A 364 0.98 23.39 20.00
N VAL A 365 0.58 22.27 20.61
CA VAL A 365 1.51 21.23 21.05
C VAL A 365 1.10 19.88 20.46
N ARG A 366 2.08 19.14 19.93
CA ARG A 366 1.89 17.76 19.45
C ARG A 366 2.89 16.82 20.08
N MET A 367 2.42 15.64 20.46
CA MET A 367 3.27 14.52 20.83
C MET A 367 3.83 13.87 19.56
N VAL A 368 5.15 13.82 19.43
CA VAL A 368 5.81 13.21 18.27
C VAL A 368 6.73 12.09 18.75
N PHE A 369 6.47 10.87 18.27
CA PHE A 369 7.27 9.70 18.60
C PHE A 369 8.51 9.61 17.71
N ASN A 370 9.61 9.13 18.29
CA ASN A 370 10.88 8.92 17.60
C ASN A 370 11.12 7.41 17.40
N CYS A 371 10.46 6.87 16.39
CA CYS A 371 10.54 5.45 16.04
C CYS A 371 11.85 5.06 15.33
N SER A 372 12.75 6.02 15.07
CA SER A 372 14.11 5.77 14.54
C SER A 372 15.17 5.72 15.63
N SER A 373 14.80 5.92 16.89
CA SER A 373 15.74 5.85 18.00
C SER A 373 15.97 4.42 18.46
N CYS A 374 17.23 4.07 18.73
CA CYS A 374 17.63 2.75 19.22
C CYS A 374 18.89 2.88 20.09
N GLU A 375 19.13 1.87 20.92
CA GLU A 375 20.42 1.71 21.59
C GLU A 375 21.51 1.27 20.61
N LYS A 376 22.77 1.55 20.97
CA LYS A 376 23.91 1.26 20.10
C LYS A 376 24.02 -0.24 19.85
N GLY A 377 23.84 -0.65 18.60
CA GLY A 377 23.92 -2.06 18.18
C GLY A 377 22.57 -2.76 18.05
N ASN A 378 21.47 -2.12 18.46
CA ASN A 378 20.11 -2.63 18.31
C ASN A 378 19.42 -1.99 17.09
N LEU A 379 18.33 -2.62 16.65
CA LEU A 379 17.46 -2.09 15.60
C LEU A 379 16.45 -1.09 16.18
N SER A 380 16.11 -0.05 15.42
CA SER A 380 14.95 0.78 15.73
C SER A 380 13.68 0.19 15.11
N LEU A 381 12.51 0.64 15.59
CA LEU A 381 11.22 0.25 15.00
C LEU A 381 11.19 0.56 13.50
N ASN A 382 11.64 1.74 13.07
CA ASN A 382 11.70 2.12 11.65
C ASN A 382 12.69 1.27 10.83
N ASP A 383 13.71 0.67 11.45
CA ASP A 383 14.60 -0.26 10.76
C ASP A 383 13.88 -1.59 10.46
N CYS A 384 12.91 -1.98 11.28
CA CYS A 384 12.09 -3.17 11.09
C CYS A 384 10.85 -2.95 10.21
N LEU A 385 10.42 -1.69 10.03
CA LEU A 385 9.28 -1.33 9.20
C LEU A 385 9.70 -0.92 7.78
N ASP A 386 8.96 -1.38 6.78
CA ASP A 386 8.99 -0.93 5.41
C ASP A 386 8.21 0.38 5.29
N GLN A 387 8.73 1.32 4.51
CA GLN A 387 8.07 2.61 4.29
C GLN A 387 6.84 2.50 3.39
N GLY A 388 6.80 1.47 2.53
CA GLY A 388 5.79 1.35 1.48
C GLY A 388 6.00 2.34 0.33
N PRO A 389 5.28 2.17 -0.79
CA PRO A 389 5.34 3.09 -1.93
C PRO A 389 4.70 4.43 -1.58
N ASN A 390 5.22 5.53 -2.13
CA ASN A 390 4.55 6.83 -2.01
C ASN A 390 3.28 6.83 -2.89
N LEU A 391 2.11 6.89 -2.25
CA LEU A 391 0.82 6.95 -2.92
C LEU A 391 0.27 8.38 -3.07
N ASN A 392 0.93 9.38 -2.47
CA ASN A 392 0.48 10.76 -2.58
C ASN A 392 0.70 11.30 -4.00
N PRO A 393 -0.25 12.11 -4.51
CA PRO A 393 -0.05 12.79 -5.77
C PRO A 393 1.13 13.75 -5.70
N SER A 394 1.68 14.09 -6.87
CA SER A 394 2.75 15.08 -6.98
C SER A 394 2.24 16.43 -6.49
N VAL A 395 2.95 17.04 -5.53
CA VAL A 395 2.60 18.39 -5.02
C VAL A 395 2.50 19.40 -6.17
N LEU A 396 3.37 19.29 -7.18
CA LEU A 396 3.33 20.13 -8.37
C LEU A 396 2.01 19.95 -9.15
N ASP A 397 1.58 18.70 -9.35
CA ASP A 397 0.36 18.41 -10.11
C ASP A 397 -0.87 18.95 -9.37
N ILE A 398 -0.90 18.84 -8.04
CA ILE A 398 -1.97 19.39 -7.21
C ILE A 398 -2.00 20.92 -7.32
N ILE A 399 -0.84 21.60 -7.19
CA ILE A 399 -0.78 23.06 -7.30
C ILE A 399 -1.19 23.52 -8.70
N LEU A 400 -0.77 22.84 -9.77
CA LEU A 400 -1.18 23.17 -11.13
C LEU A 400 -2.67 22.92 -11.36
N GLY A 401 -3.21 21.81 -10.82
CA GLY A 401 -4.63 21.50 -10.87
C GLY A 401 -5.48 22.51 -10.11
N PHE A 402 -5.03 22.91 -8.92
CA PHE A 402 -5.66 23.95 -8.11
C PHE A 402 -5.78 25.28 -8.87
N ARG A 403 -4.72 25.66 -9.59
CA ARG A 403 -4.68 26.89 -10.41
C ARG A 403 -5.47 26.85 -11.71
N LYS A 404 -6.02 25.70 -12.08
CA LYS A 404 -6.78 25.55 -13.33
C LYS A 404 -8.15 26.23 -13.24
N PHE A 405 -8.69 26.33 -12.04
CA PHE A 405 -10.08 26.69 -11.78
C PHE A 405 -10.22 28.14 -11.31
N LYS A 406 -11.39 28.72 -11.53
CA LYS A 406 -11.72 30.09 -11.07
C LYS A 406 -12.00 30.15 -9.57
N ILE A 407 -12.59 29.09 -9.03
CA ILE A 407 -12.96 28.99 -7.62
C ILE A 407 -12.10 27.89 -7.01
N GLY A 408 -11.13 28.29 -6.20
CA GLY A 408 -10.29 27.39 -5.42
C GLY A 408 -10.92 27.11 -4.06
N PHE A 409 -10.75 25.89 -3.57
CA PHE A 409 -11.03 25.52 -2.19
C PHE A 409 -10.03 24.51 -1.63
N CYS A 410 -9.86 24.55 -0.32
CA CYS A 410 -9.00 23.62 0.40
C CYS A 410 -9.57 23.28 1.78
N GLY A 411 -9.09 22.19 2.38
CA GLY A 411 -9.42 21.77 3.74
C GLY A 411 -8.38 20.82 4.32
N ASP A 412 -8.42 20.62 5.64
CA ASP A 412 -7.57 19.66 6.35
C ASP A 412 -8.39 18.55 7.00
N ILE A 413 -7.92 17.32 6.89
CA ILE A 413 -8.46 16.18 7.62
C ILE A 413 -7.95 16.25 9.07
N GLU A 414 -8.88 16.35 10.01
CA GLU A 414 -8.55 16.36 11.43
C GLU A 414 -7.88 15.06 11.86
N LYS A 415 -6.69 15.17 12.48
CA LYS A 415 -6.02 14.08 13.21
C LYS A 415 -5.96 12.79 12.37
N ALA A 416 -5.75 12.90 11.06
CA ALA A 416 -5.98 11.84 10.09
C ALA A 416 -5.36 10.47 10.48
N PHE A 417 -4.11 10.45 10.94
CA PHE A 417 -3.47 9.20 11.40
C PHE A 417 -4.19 8.54 12.58
N LEU A 418 -4.74 9.32 13.51
CA LEU A 418 -5.44 8.80 14.69
C LEU A 418 -6.81 8.20 14.35
N MET A 419 -7.34 8.44 13.14
CA MET A 419 -8.59 7.83 12.67
C MET A 419 -8.38 6.40 12.15
N ILE A 420 -7.14 5.90 12.15
CA ILE A 420 -6.80 4.56 11.66
C ILE A 420 -6.34 3.69 12.82
N GLY A 421 -7.04 2.58 13.05
CA GLY A 421 -6.71 1.54 14.01
C GLY A 421 -5.42 0.78 13.68
N ILE A 422 -4.72 0.34 14.72
CA ILE A 422 -3.61 -0.62 14.62
C ILE A 422 -4.09 -1.99 15.07
N ALA A 423 -3.77 -3.02 14.31
CA ALA A 423 -4.07 -4.41 14.63
C ALA A 423 -3.53 -4.81 16.01
N GLU A 424 -4.28 -5.62 16.75
CA GLU A 424 -3.99 -5.98 18.14
C GLU A 424 -2.55 -6.49 18.35
N ASP A 425 -2.07 -7.34 17.45
CA ASP A 425 -0.73 -7.93 17.53
C ASP A 425 0.41 -6.91 17.38
N ASP A 426 0.12 -5.76 16.77
CA ASP A 426 1.08 -4.69 16.49
C ASP A 426 1.06 -3.56 17.53
N LYS A 427 -0.03 -3.41 18.30
CA LYS A 427 -0.16 -2.35 19.31
C LYS A 427 0.98 -2.40 20.33
N LYS A 428 1.47 -3.61 20.67
CA LYS A 428 2.58 -3.81 21.61
C LYS A 428 3.90 -3.15 21.20
N TYR A 429 4.07 -2.77 19.92
CA TYR A 429 5.27 -2.06 19.46
C TYR A 429 5.15 -0.54 19.51
N LEU A 430 3.98 -0.04 19.95
CA LEU A 430 3.66 1.37 20.04
C LEU A 430 3.46 1.81 21.49
N LYS A 431 4.33 1.34 22.40
CA LYS A 431 4.31 1.71 23.82
C LYS A 431 5.09 3.00 24.07
N PHE A 432 4.72 3.75 25.10
CA PHE A 432 5.45 4.93 25.56
C PHE A 432 5.24 5.14 27.06
N LEU A 433 6.10 5.96 27.67
CA LEU A 433 6.06 6.24 29.10
C LEU A 433 5.37 7.58 29.36
N TRP A 434 4.46 7.64 30.32
CA TRP A 434 3.77 8.86 30.72
C TRP A 434 3.64 8.94 32.25
N TYR A 435 3.44 10.11 32.85
CA TYR A 435 3.18 10.23 34.30
C TYR A 435 1.78 10.79 34.56
N PRO A 436 1.03 10.26 35.56
CA PRO A 436 -0.30 10.76 35.89
C PRO A 436 -0.24 12.11 36.63
N ASP A 437 0.71 12.29 37.55
CA ASP A 437 0.79 13.43 38.47
C ASP A 437 2.25 13.88 38.72
N ASP A 438 2.45 15.15 39.12
CA ASP A 438 3.78 15.75 39.32
C ASP A 438 4.62 15.08 40.41
N ASP A 439 3.96 14.56 41.45
CA ASP A 439 4.57 14.11 42.70
C ASP A 439 4.93 12.61 42.71
N SER A 440 4.50 11.86 41.70
CA SER A 440 4.83 10.44 41.52
C SER A 440 6.21 10.28 40.89
N GLU A 441 7.15 9.58 41.54
CA GLU A 441 8.38 9.14 40.86
C GLU A 441 8.11 8.05 39.81
N ASP A 442 6.93 7.41 39.88
CA ASP A 442 6.54 6.33 38.99
C ASP A 442 5.99 6.85 37.65
N PHE A 443 6.26 6.06 36.61
CA PHE A 443 5.71 6.23 35.27
C PHE A 443 4.62 5.18 35.02
N LYS A 444 3.68 5.52 34.15
CA LYS A 444 2.70 4.61 33.56
C LYS A 444 3.15 4.23 32.17
N ILE A 445 2.92 2.97 31.82
CA ILE A 445 3.14 2.48 30.46
C ILE A 445 1.83 2.67 29.70
N MET A 446 1.92 3.46 28.64
CA MET A 446 0.82 3.72 27.72
C MET A 446 1.10 2.99 26.40
N GLN A 447 0.04 2.62 25.69
CA GLN A 447 0.09 2.00 24.38
C GLN A 447 -0.84 2.74 23.43
N MET A 448 -0.39 2.96 22.19
CA MET A 448 -1.20 3.54 21.13
C MET A 448 -2.02 2.45 20.41
N ASN A 449 -3.30 2.72 20.20
CA ASN A 449 -4.25 1.86 19.48
C ASN A 449 -4.47 2.30 18.02
N ARG A 450 -3.87 3.43 17.63
CA ARG A 450 -4.06 4.10 16.33
C ARG A 450 -2.71 4.41 15.68
N VAL A 451 -2.69 4.68 14.37
CA VAL A 451 -1.47 4.99 13.62
C VAL A 451 -0.81 6.25 14.19
N VAL A 452 0.49 6.16 14.47
CA VAL A 452 1.26 7.26 15.10
C VAL A 452 2.08 8.06 14.08
N PHE A 453 2.34 9.33 14.41
CA PHE A 453 3.42 10.07 13.77
C PHE A 453 4.78 9.57 14.26
N GLY A 454 5.69 9.30 13.32
CA GLY A 454 7.07 8.89 13.63
C GLY A 454 7.46 7.55 13.01
N CYS A 455 6.48 6.67 12.76
CA CYS A 455 6.71 5.46 11.97
C CYS A 455 6.88 5.82 10.49
N ASN A 456 7.86 5.22 9.83
CA ASN A 456 8.14 5.46 8.41
C ASN A 456 7.01 4.99 7.48
N CYS A 457 6.25 3.97 7.89
CA CYS A 457 5.12 3.42 7.15
C CYS A 457 3.84 4.26 7.28
N SER A 458 3.71 5.12 8.30
CA SER A 458 2.47 5.86 8.58
C SER A 458 1.94 6.66 7.39
N PRO A 459 2.77 7.41 6.61
CA PRO A 459 2.28 8.12 5.44
C PRO A 459 1.65 7.20 4.39
N PHE A 460 2.25 6.04 4.15
CA PHE A 460 1.69 5.04 3.25
C PHE A 460 0.38 4.47 3.78
N LEU A 461 0.33 4.12 5.08
CA LEU A 461 -0.88 3.60 5.71
C LEU A 461 -2.05 4.58 5.58
N LEU A 462 -1.82 5.86 5.84
CA LEU A 462 -2.83 6.91 5.68
C LEU A 462 -3.34 7.00 4.24
N SER A 463 -2.42 7.16 3.28
CA SER A 463 -2.79 7.29 1.87
C SER A 463 -3.49 6.03 1.33
N ALA A 464 -3.06 4.85 1.75
CA ALA A 464 -3.65 3.58 1.31
C ALA A 464 -5.07 3.41 1.87
N THR A 465 -5.29 3.72 3.14
CA THR A 465 -6.61 3.68 3.79
C THR A 465 -7.58 4.65 3.15
N ILE A 466 -7.16 5.89 2.94
CA ILE A 466 -8.00 6.89 2.26
C ILE A 466 -8.33 6.43 0.83
N LYS A 467 -7.34 5.96 0.05
CA LYS A 467 -7.56 5.48 -1.32
C LYS A 467 -8.49 4.28 -1.39
N TYR A 468 -8.34 3.34 -0.46
CA TYR A 468 -9.24 2.19 -0.34
C TYR A 468 -10.67 2.64 -0.07
N HIS A 469 -10.85 3.60 0.85
CA HIS A 469 -12.17 4.10 1.20
C HIS A 469 -12.84 4.86 0.06
N ILE A 470 -12.18 5.86 -0.53
CA ILE A 470 -12.76 6.66 -1.63
C ILE A 470 -13.01 5.79 -2.88
N GLY A 471 -12.25 4.71 -3.08
CA GLY A 471 -12.45 3.76 -4.17
C GLY A 471 -13.85 3.14 -4.21
N LYS A 472 -14.52 3.04 -3.06
CA LYS A 472 -15.91 2.57 -2.94
C LYS A 472 -16.92 3.50 -3.64
N TYR A 473 -16.56 4.76 -3.85
CA TYR A 473 -17.40 5.79 -4.48
C TYR A 473 -17.04 6.04 -5.94
N SER A 474 -16.14 5.24 -6.52
CA SER A 474 -15.70 5.41 -7.91
C SER A 474 -16.83 5.30 -8.95
N GLU A 475 -17.88 4.52 -8.65
CA GLU A 475 -19.06 4.37 -9.51
C GLU A 475 -20.21 5.31 -9.11
N THR A 476 -20.41 5.54 -7.81
CA THR A 476 -21.55 6.32 -7.28
C THR A 476 -21.30 7.83 -7.26
N ASN A 477 -20.06 8.26 -7.03
CA ASN A 477 -19.65 9.66 -7.05
C ASN A 477 -18.28 9.82 -7.72
N LYS A 478 -18.27 9.58 -9.03
CA LYS A 478 -17.05 9.57 -9.84
C LYS A 478 -16.28 10.89 -9.79
N SER A 479 -16.96 12.03 -9.86
CA SER A 479 -16.33 13.36 -9.85
C SER A 479 -15.61 13.65 -8.54
N CYS A 480 -16.24 13.36 -7.40
CA CYS A 480 -15.61 13.55 -6.10
C CYS A 480 -14.48 12.53 -5.87
N PHE A 481 -14.66 11.28 -6.30
CA PHE A 481 -13.59 10.27 -6.27
C PHE A 481 -12.35 10.72 -7.07
N GLU A 482 -12.52 11.19 -8.30
CA GLU A 482 -11.41 11.66 -9.14
C GLU A 482 -10.70 12.86 -8.49
N MET A 483 -11.45 13.80 -7.92
CA MET A 483 -10.90 14.92 -7.17
C MET A 483 -10.07 14.44 -5.97
N LEU A 484 -10.65 13.65 -5.07
CA LEU A 484 -10.01 13.19 -3.84
C LEU A 484 -8.76 12.35 -4.15
N ASN A 485 -8.83 11.46 -5.15
CA ASN A 485 -7.71 10.60 -5.52
C ASN A 485 -6.54 11.38 -6.16
N GLY A 486 -6.83 12.51 -6.82
CA GLY A 486 -5.83 13.34 -7.49
C GLY A 486 -5.30 14.52 -6.69
N SER A 487 -6.07 15.02 -5.71
CA SER A 487 -5.85 16.34 -5.09
C SER A 487 -5.67 16.33 -3.58
N LEU A 488 -5.86 15.17 -2.93
CA LEU A 488 -5.62 14.99 -1.51
C LEU A 488 -4.17 14.54 -1.26
N TYR A 489 -3.42 15.36 -0.54
CA TYR A 489 -2.02 15.10 -0.19
C TYR A 489 -1.91 14.88 1.32
N ALA A 490 -1.68 13.63 1.74
CA ALA A 490 -1.76 13.24 3.15
C ALA A 490 -3.08 13.70 3.80
N ASP A 491 -3.06 14.71 4.67
CA ASP A 491 -4.22 15.30 5.33
C ASP A 491 -4.77 16.57 4.65
N ASP A 492 -4.10 17.12 3.64
CA ASP A 492 -4.48 18.40 3.00
C ASP A 492 -5.19 18.18 1.65
N LEU A 493 -6.41 18.70 1.50
CA LEU A 493 -7.15 18.76 0.23
C LEU A 493 -6.97 20.13 -0.43
N CYS A 494 -6.61 20.18 -1.71
CA CYS A 494 -6.55 21.42 -2.48
C CYS A 494 -7.11 21.20 -3.89
N HIS A 495 -8.28 21.77 -4.19
CA HIS A 495 -8.91 21.63 -5.50
C HIS A 495 -9.73 22.87 -5.90
N GLY A 496 -10.48 22.81 -7.00
CA GLY A 496 -11.35 23.91 -7.41
C GLY A 496 -12.38 23.49 -8.44
N ALA A 497 -13.23 24.45 -8.84
CA ALA A 497 -14.17 24.31 -9.94
C ALA A 497 -14.37 25.66 -10.68
N ASP A 498 -15.01 25.62 -11.85
CA ASP A 498 -15.24 26.81 -12.67
C ASP A 498 -16.49 27.62 -12.25
N ASP A 499 -17.35 27.02 -11.44
CA ASP A 499 -18.59 27.60 -10.93
C ASP A 499 -18.86 27.19 -9.46
N VAL A 500 -19.68 27.99 -8.78
CA VAL A 500 -19.93 27.87 -7.34
C VAL A 500 -20.71 26.60 -7.01
N GLU A 501 -21.64 26.18 -7.86
CA GLU A 501 -22.48 25.00 -7.63
C GLU A 501 -21.64 23.73 -7.71
N SER A 502 -20.80 23.60 -8.73
CA SER A 502 -19.84 22.50 -8.86
C SER A 502 -18.85 22.47 -7.69
N ALA A 503 -18.33 23.62 -7.26
CA ALA A 503 -17.42 23.68 -6.12
C ALA A 503 -18.12 23.26 -4.81
N PHE A 504 -19.37 23.68 -4.61
CA PHE A 504 -20.18 23.30 -3.46
C PHE A 504 -20.46 21.79 -3.44
N ASN A 505 -20.92 21.23 -4.56
CA ASN A 505 -21.20 19.80 -4.66
C ASN A 505 -19.94 18.97 -4.37
N LEU A 506 -18.80 19.31 -5.00
CA LEU A 506 -17.54 18.60 -4.77
C LEU A 506 -17.06 18.67 -3.32
N SER A 507 -17.09 19.86 -2.72
CA SER A 507 -16.65 20.04 -1.33
C SER A 507 -17.59 19.37 -0.32
N SER A 508 -18.89 19.45 -0.53
CA SER A 508 -19.90 18.77 0.31
C SER A 508 -19.80 17.25 0.20
N ASP A 509 -19.68 16.74 -1.02
CA ASP A 509 -19.47 15.31 -1.26
C ASP A 509 -18.16 14.82 -0.62
N ALA A 510 -17.09 15.62 -0.67
CA ALA A 510 -15.83 15.28 -0.03
C ALA A 510 -15.95 15.19 1.49
N VAL A 511 -16.67 16.13 2.13
CA VAL A 511 -16.95 16.09 3.56
C VAL A 511 -17.75 14.84 3.90
N SER A 512 -18.83 14.56 3.16
CA SER A 512 -19.68 13.38 3.38
C SER A 512 -18.89 12.09 3.23
N ILE A 513 -18.20 11.90 2.09
CA ILE A 513 -17.45 10.68 1.79
C ILE A 513 -16.41 10.45 2.88
N LEU A 514 -15.57 11.44 3.19
CA LEU A 514 -14.52 11.25 4.20
C LEU A 514 -15.11 10.99 5.60
N SER A 515 -16.26 11.59 5.94
CA SER A 515 -16.94 11.36 7.21
C SER A 515 -17.43 9.91 7.41
N ASP A 516 -17.75 9.20 6.33
CA ASP A 516 -18.18 7.79 6.39
C ASP A 516 -17.07 6.88 6.95
N ALA A 517 -15.82 7.34 6.87
CA ALA A 517 -14.63 6.70 7.42
C ALA A 517 -14.02 7.43 8.63
N SER A 518 -14.82 8.23 9.33
CA SER A 518 -14.38 9.06 10.46
C SER A 518 -13.29 10.09 10.12
N PHE A 519 -12.99 10.32 8.85
CA PHE A 519 -12.08 11.38 8.43
C PHE A 519 -12.84 12.71 8.34
N ASN A 520 -12.80 13.49 9.42
CA ASN A 520 -13.47 14.78 9.44
C ASN A 520 -12.67 15.83 8.64
N LEU A 521 -13.17 16.24 7.48
CA LEU A 521 -12.61 17.32 6.67
C LEU A 521 -13.10 18.67 7.19
N ARG A 522 -12.16 19.50 7.63
CA ARG A 522 -12.46 20.78 8.29
C ARG A 522 -11.57 21.92 7.77
N LYS A 523 -11.76 23.11 8.36
CA LYS A 523 -11.10 24.37 7.96
C LYS A 523 -11.19 24.59 6.45
N LEU A 524 -12.42 24.55 5.96
CA LEU A 524 -12.70 24.82 4.57
C LEU A 524 -12.45 26.29 4.27
N HIS A 525 -11.59 26.55 3.29
CA HIS A 525 -11.26 27.90 2.83
C HIS A 525 -11.46 27.99 1.32
N THR A 526 -11.87 29.17 0.83
CA THR A 526 -12.11 29.43 -0.59
C THR A 526 -11.86 30.90 -0.92
N ASN A 527 -11.53 31.19 -2.19
CA ASN A 527 -11.49 32.55 -2.75
C ASN A 527 -12.88 33.11 -3.10
N SER A 528 -13.95 32.30 -3.04
CA SER A 528 -15.31 32.71 -3.41
C SER A 528 -16.19 32.94 -2.19
N LYS A 529 -16.60 34.20 -1.98
CA LYS A 529 -17.56 34.55 -0.92
C LYS A 529 -18.89 33.81 -1.06
N GLN A 530 -19.37 33.62 -2.29
CA GLN A 530 -20.63 32.91 -2.54
C GLN A 530 -20.55 31.43 -2.11
N LEU A 531 -19.42 30.77 -2.38
CA LEU A 531 -19.21 29.39 -1.93
C LEU A 531 -19.11 29.30 -0.41
N HIS A 532 -18.42 30.26 0.20
CA HIS A 532 -18.30 30.34 1.65
C HIS A 532 -19.67 30.51 2.33
N ASP A 533 -20.51 31.42 1.82
CA ASP A 533 -21.86 31.64 2.33
C ASP A 533 -22.73 30.37 2.19
N LEU A 534 -22.57 29.61 1.10
CA LEU A 534 -23.26 28.32 0.92
C LEU A 534 -22.78 27.26 1.93
N TRP A 535 -21.48 27.20 2.23
CA TRP A 535 -20.98 26.29 3.26
C TRP A 535 -21.58 26.58 4.64
N ILE A 536 -21.68 27.86 5.03
CA ILE A 536 -22.31 28.26 6.30
C ILE A 536 -23.77 27.84 6.33
N GLN A 537 -24.52 28.14 5.27
CA GLN A 537 -25.95 27.81 5.18
C GLN A 537 -26.24 26.31 5.29
N ASN A 538 -25.29 25.48 4.87
CA ASN A 538 -25.42 24.02 4.89
C ASN A 538 -24.64 23.37 6.05
N GLY A 539 -24.07 24.15 6.97
CA GLY A 539 -23.38 23.64 8.16
C GLY A 539 -22.00 23.01 7.91
N LEU A 540 -21.36 23.29 6.76
CA LEU A 540 -20.02 22.79 6.43
C LEU A 540 -18.91 23.62 7.06
N CYS A 541 -19.20 24.88 7.43
CA CYS A 541 -18.22 25.78 8.06
C CYS A 541 -18.89 26.80 8.98
N GLU A 542 -18.16 27.29 9.98
CA GLU A 542 -18.65 28.32 10.93
C GLU A 542 -18.49 29.74 10.36
N GLU A 543 -19.38 30.67 10.76
CA GLU A 543 -19.39 32.08 10.30
C GLU A 543 -18.06 32.83 10.52
N ASN A 544 -17.27 32.45 11.53
CA ASN A 544 -16.02 33.13 11.90
C ASN A 544 -14.74 32.46 11.33
N SER A 545 -14.88 31.59 10.33
CA SER A 545 -13.76 30.81 9.77
C SER A 545 -12.88 31.58 8.76
N PHE A 546 -13.21 32.83 8.42
CA PHE A 546 -12.33 33.69 7.63
C PHE A 546 -11.05 34.03 8.43
N GLU A 547 -9.88 33.64 7.93
CA GLU A 547 -8.60 34.04 8.54
C GLU A 547 -8.48 35.57 8.55
N LYS A 548 -8.07 36.13 9.70
CA LYS A 548 -7.96 37.59 9.93
C LYS A 548 -7.12 38.35 8.89
N ASP A 549 -6.24 37.65 8.17
CA ASP A 549 -5.30 38.22 7.20
C ASP A 549 -5.53 37.76 5.74
N ASN A 550 -6.60 37.00 5.44
CA ASN A 550 -6.89 36.44 4.10
C ASN A 550 -5.72 35.62 3.47
N LYS A 551 -4.80 35.10 4.28
CA LYS A 551 -3.56 34.45 3.82
C LYS A 551 -3.38 33.08 4.46
N LEU A 552 -3.65 32.05 3.66
CA LEU A 552 -3.59 30.67 4.09
C LEU A 552 -2.31 29.98 3.63
N LYS A 553 -1.72 29.14 4.47
CA LYS A 553 -0.66 28.22 4.03
C LYS A 553 -1.26 26.99 3.35
N VAL A 554 -0.94 26.79 2.07
CA VAL A 554 -1.44 25.70 1.23
C VAL A 554 -0.26 24.96 0.61
N LEU A 555 -0.08 23.68 0.96
CA LEU A 555 0.98 22.81 0.44
C LEU A 555 2.40 23.45 0.47
N GLY A 556 2.68 24.27 1.50
CA GLY A 556 3.96 24.95 1.68
C GLY A 556 4.09 26.32 0.98
N LEU A 557 3.07 26.78 0.26
CA LEU A 557 2.94 28.13 -0.29
C LEU A 557 1.97 28.97 0.55
N VAL A 558 1.94 30.29 0.32
CA VAL A 558 0.94 31.20 0.90
C VAL A 558 -0.05 31.58 -0.18
N TRP A 559 -1.33 31.27 0.03
CA TRP A 559 -2.43 31.65 -0.84
C TRP A 559 -3.14 32.86 -0.27
N ASN A 560 -3.16 33.96 -1.03
CA ASN A 560 -4.00 35.12 -0.72
C ASN A 560 -5.40 34.88 -1.30
N LEU A 561 -6.41 34.77 -0.44
CA LEU A 561 -7.80 34.49 -0.82
C LEU A 561 -8.46 35.65 -1.58
N GLU A 562 -8.07 36.89 -1.27
CA GLU A 562 -8.69 38.09 -1.85
C GLU A 562 -8.15 38.39 -3.24
N GLU A 563 -6.83 38.30 -3.40
CA GLU A 563 -6.17 38.52 -4.69
C GLU A 563 -6.08 37.26 -5.56
N ASP A 564 -6.44 36.11 -4.99
CA ASP A 564 -6.26 34.77 -5.58
C ASP A 564 -4.83 34.54 -6.13
N MET A 565 -3.83 34.81 -5.28
CA MET A 565 -2.42 34.70 -5.65
C MET A 565 -1.65 33.76 -4.74
N LEU A 566 -0.90 32.82 -5.33
CA LEU A 566 0.08 31.99 -4.63
C LEU A 566 1.42 32.72 -4.52
N ARG A 567 1.99 32.74 -3.32
CA ARG A 567 3.25 33.39 -2.96
C ARG A 567 4.16 32.42 -2.22
N VAL A 568 5.47 32.63 -2.36
CA VAL A 568 6.47 31.94 -1.53
C VAL A 568 6.76 32.79 -0.30
N ASP A 569 6.64 32.21 0.90
CA ASP A 569 6.97 32.91 2.14
C ASP A 569 8.49 32.92 2.36
N VAL A 570 9.09 34.10 2.18
CA VAL A 570 10.52 34.35 2.41
C VAL A 570 10.78 35.10 3.71
N THR A 571 9.77 35.34 4.55
CA THR A 571 9.88 36.20 5.74
C THR A 571 10.88 35.61 6.75
N SER A 572 10.74 34.33 7.06
CA SER A 572 11.66 33.61 7.97
C SER A 572 13.10 33.57 7.43
N LEU A 573 13.26 33.50 6.11
CA LEU A 573 14.56 33.57 5.45
C LEU A 573 15.21 34.94 5.68
N LEU A 574 14.48 36.02 5.39
CA LEU A 574 14.94 37.41 5.57
C LEU A 574 15.31 37.72 7.03
N GLU A 575 14.55 37.20 7.98
CA GLU A 575 14.87 37.34 9.41
C GLU A 575 16.14 36.57 9.78
N SER A 576 16.29 35.35 9.28
CA SER A 576 17.48 34.54 9.56
C SER A 576 18.77 35.17 9.00
N PHE A 577 18.69 35.88 7.87
CA PHE A 577 19.83 36.61 7.30
C PHE A 577 20.39 37.69 8.22
N LYS A 578 19.57 38.27 9.11
CA LYS A 578 20.03 39.31 10.05
C LYS A 578 21.01 38.78 11.10
N PHE A 579 20.99 37.48 11.37
CA PHE A 579 21.73 36.85 12.48
C PHE A 579 22.68 35.72 12.04
N LEU A 580 22.73 35.40 10.74
CA LEU A 580 23.58 34.34 10.21
C LEU A 580 24.98 34.85 9.89
N GLU A 581 26.01 34.16 10.41
CA GLU A 581 27.40 34.40 9.99
C GLU A 581 27.59 34.02 8.52
N ASN A 582 28.40 34.81 7.80
CA ASN A 582 28.70 34.62 6.37
C ASN A 582 29.62 33.41 6.13
N THR A 583 29.09 32.21 6.30
CA THR A 583 29.79 30.95 6.06
C THR A 583 29.15 30.14 4.92
N LYS A 584 29.93 29.27 4.26
CA LYS A 584 29.40 28.33 3.26
C LYS A 584 28.25 27.46 3.82
N ARG A 585 28.31 27.11 5.10
CA ARG A 585 27.27 26.33 5.79
C ARG A 585 25.98 27.13 5.93
N SER A 586 26.08 28.42 6.28
CA SER A 586 24.92 29.33 6.37
C SER A 586 24.25 29.50 5.01
N VAL A 587 25.04 29.74 3.94
CA VAL A 587 24.50 29.90 2.57
C VAL A 587 23.75 28.64 2.12
N LEU A 588 24.36 27.45 2.27
CA LEU A 588 23.72 26.18 1.91
C LEU A 588 22.46 25.88 2.74
N SER A 589 22.50 26.16 4.04
CA SER A 589 21.35 25.98 4.95
C SER A 589 20.19 26.89 4.55
N THR A 590 20.47 28.15 4.20
CA THR A 590 19.49 29.13 3.76
C THR A 590 18.89 28.76 2.40
N ALA A 591 19.73 28.41 1.41
CA ALA A 591 19.23 27.98 0.10
C ALA A 591 18.31 26.75 0.21
N ALA A 592 18.64 25.79 1.09
CA ALA A 592 17.83 24.60 1.33
C ALA A 592 16.49 24.86 2.05
N LYS A 593 16.30 26.03 2.68
CA LYS A 593 15.03 26.40 3.34
C LYS A 593 14.00 26.96 2.35
N VAL A 594 14.41 27.37 1.15
CA VAL A 594 13.50 27.89 0.13
C VAL A 594 12.68 26.73 -0.42
N PHE A 595 11.40 26.66 -0.04
CA PHE A 595 10.45 25.69 -0.57
C PHE A 595 9.77 26.30 -1.80
N ASP A 596 10.23 25.91 -2.99
CA ASP A 596 9.75 26.41 -4.28
C ASP A 596 9.30 25.24 -5.20
N PRO A 597 8.15 24.60 -4.90
CA PRO A 597 7.71 23.40 -5.61
C PRO A 597 7.37 23.65 -7.09
N VAL A 598 7.04 24.89 -7.46
CA VAL A 598 6.68 25.29 -8.83
C VAL A 598 7.86 25.88 -9.61
N GLY A 599 8.91 26.31 -8.92
CA GLY A 599 10.07 26.93 -9.55
C GLY A 599 9.92 28.43 -9.79
N PHE A 600 9.08 29.15 -9.02
CA PHE A 600 8.90 30.60 -9.15
C PHE A 600 10.16 31.39 -8.81
N LEU A 601 10.90 30.94 -7.80
CA LEU A 601 12.12 31.57 -7.33
C LEU A 601 13.37 31.00 -7.99
N SER A 602 13.27 29.82 -8.60
CA SER A 602 14.39 29.15 -9.28
C SER A 602 15.18 30.05 -10.25
N PRO A 603 14.57 30.95 -11.05
CA PRO A 603 15.33 31.89 -11.88
C PRO A 603 16.17 32.93 -11.12
N PHE A 604 15.88 33.15 -9.84
CA PHE A 604 16.52 34.14 -8.97
C PHE A 604 17.49 33.50 -7.95
N VAL A 605 17.50 32.17 -7.85
CA VAL A 605 18.41 31.40 -6.99
C VAL A 605 19.57 30.90 -7.85
N VAL A 606 20.74 31.55 -7.74
CA VAL A 606 21.97 31.24 -8.50
C VAL A 606 22.87 30.25 -7.77
#